data_AF-A0A933P0B7-F1
#
_entry.id   AF-A0A933P0B7-F1
#
_cell.length_a   1.000
_cell.length_b   1.000
_cell.length_c   1.000
_cell.angle_alpha   90.00
_cell.angle_beta   90.00
_cell.angle_gamma   90.00
#
_symmetry.space_group_name_H-M   'P 1'
#
loop_
_entity.id
_entity.type
_entity.pdbx_description
1 polymer ?
#
loop_
_entity_poly.entity_id
_entity_poly.type
_entity_poly.pdbx_seq_one_letter_code
_entity_poly.pdbx_strand_id
1 'polypeptide(L)'
;MDIVFNTLLIIHLLALAVGATTTVAMPIIVSRMASATPDGRQMLAGIGARLSLNSRIAVGVLLVSGGLMVWLRYGGVDGLGSWFWAKMGLVAILVAALIANAVAPRGTLNPAVMGWITRLSLLGVVIAAVFAFN
;
A
#
# COMPACT_ATOMS: atom_id res chain seq x y z
N MET A 1 2.24 -26.20 -9.21
CA MET A 1 1.72 -25.27 -8.19
C MET A 1 2.80 -24.33 -7.70
N ASP A 2 4.00 -24.83 -7.40
CA ASP A 2 5.07 -24.04 -6.78
C ASP A 2 5.57 -22.86 -7.61
N ILE A 3 5.78 -23.03 -8.92
CA ILE A 3 6.29 -21.94 -9.76
C ILE A 3 5.28 -20.78 -9.93
N VAL A 4 3.99 -21.09 -10.01
CA VAL A 4 2.93 -20.07 -10.12
C VAL A 4 2.79 -19.32 -8.80
N PHE A 5 2.75 -20.05 -7.68
CA PHE A 5 2.70 -19.44 -6.35
C PHE A 5 3.93 -18.57 -6.08
N ASN A 6 5.13 -19.07 -6.38
CA ASN A 6 6.38 -18.32 -6.17
C ASN A 6 6.44 -17.06 -7.05
N THR A 7 6.00 -17.15 -8.31
CA THR A 7 5.90 -15.97 -9.18
C THR A 7 4.93 -14.94 -8.61
N LEU A 8 3.75 -15.37 -8.14
CA LEU A 8 2.79 -14.47 -7.49
C LEU A 8 3.35 -13.86 -6.21
N LEU A 9 4.09 -14.62 -5.41
CA LEU A 9 4.74 -14.13 -4.20
C LEU A 9 5.79 -13.06 -4.52
N ILE A 10 6.62 -13.26 -5.54
CA ILE A 10 7.57 -12.25 -6.02
C ILE A 10 6.83 -10.98 -6.44
N ILE A 11 5.79 -11.11 -7.26
CA ILE A 11 4.98 -9.96 -7.70
C ILE A 11 4.35 -9.24 -6.50
N HIS A 12 3.82 -9.99 -5.53
CA HIS A 12 3.22 -9.45 -4.32
C HIS A 12 4.24 -8.65 -3.49
N LEU A 13 5.43 -9.20 -3.27
CA LEU A 13 6.49 -8.54 -2.51
C LEU A 13 7.04 -7.30 -3.24
N LEU A 14 7.16 -7.35 -4.57
CA LEU A 14 7.54 -6.17 -5.37
C LEU A 14 6.48 -5.06 -5.28
N ALA A 15 5.19 -5.43 -5.37
CA ALA A 15 4.10 -4.47 -5.20
C ALA A 15 4.09 -3.87 -3.78
N LEU A 16 4.37 -4.69 -2.75
CA LEU A 16 4.54 -4.22 -1.37
C LEU A 16 5.68 -3.20 -1.28
N ALA A 17 6.83 -3.49 -1.90
CA ALA A 17 7.98 -2.60 -1.91
C ALA A 17 7.64 -1.26 -2.57
N VAL A 18 6.98 -1.26 -3.74
CA VAL A 18 6.55 -0.03 -4.43
C VAL A 18 5.61 0.81 -3.55
N GLY A 19 4.63 0.17 -2.90
CA GLY A 19 3.73 0.83 -1.96
C GLY A 19 4.48 1.44 -0.77
N ALA A 20 5.34 0.66 -0.12
CA ALA A 20 6.13 1.08 1.03
C ALA A 20 7.09 2.24 0.70
N THR A 21 7.80 2.15 -0.43
CA THR A 21 8.69 3.22 -0.89
C THR A 21 7.91 4.50 -1.12
N THR A 22 6.71 4.43 -1.70
CA THR A 22 5.88 5.62 -1.93
C THR A 22 5.48 6.28 -0.60
N THR A 23 5.12 5.50 0.41
CA THR A 23 4.76 6.00 1.75
C THR A 23 5.92 6.74 2.44
N VAL A 24 7.17 6.36 2.14
CA VAL A 24 8.38 7.02 2.68
C VAL A 24 8.83 8.21 1.82
N ALA A 25 8.77 8.08 0.50
CA ALA A 25 9.30 9.08 -0.43
C ALA A 25 8.39 10.31 -0.59
N MET A 26 7.07 10.15 -0.60
CA MET A 26 6.13 11.27 -0.77
C MET A 26 6.29 12.40 0.26
N PRO A 27 6.43 12.13 1.57
CA PRO A 27 6.72 13.15 2.58
C PRO A 27 7.98 13.96 2.29
N ILE A 28 9.02 13.31 1.74
CA ILE A 28 10.29 13.95 1.39
C ILE A 28 10.08 14.88 0.18
N ILE A 29 9.33 14.43 -0.82
CA ILE A 29 8.98 15.27 -1.98
C ILE A 29 8.20 16.51 -1.53
N VAL A 30 7.18 16.32 -0.69
CA VAL A 30 6.34 17.42 -0.18
C VAL A 30 7.15 18.40 0.66
N SER A 31 8.05 17.94 1.53
CA SER A 31 8.89 18.83 2.33
C SER A 31 9.86 19.65 1.48
N ARG A 32 10.35 19.09 0.38
CA ARG A 32 11.23 19.79 -0.59
C ARG A 32 10.48 20.77 -1.49
N MET A 33 9.19 20.57 -1.72
CA MET A 33 8.38 21.50 -2.53
C MET A 33 8.23 22.89 -1.90
N ALA A 34 8.23 22.98 -0.56
CA ALA A 34 8.03 24.24 0.16
C ALA A 34 9.15 25.26 -0.10
N SER A 35 10.38 24.79 -0.33
CA SER A 35 11.55 25.65 -0.60
C SER A 35 11.98 25.67 -2.07
N ALA A 36 11.25 24.99 -2.96
CA ALA A 36 11.60 24.88 -4.37
C ALA A 36 11.21 26.13 -5.18
N THR A 37 12.02 26.42 -6.21
CA THR A 37 11.68 27.37 -7.28
C THR A 37 10.40 26.92 -8.02
N PRO A 38 9.71 27.80 -8.77
CA PRO A 38 8.52 27.43 -9.54
C PRO A 38 8.73 26.21 -10.44
N ASP A 39 9.85 26.14 -11.16
CA ASP A 39 10.21 25.02 -12.02
C ASP A 39 10.48 23.74 -11.19
N GLY A 40 11.19 23.88 -10.08
CA GLY A 40 11.44 22.78 -9.14
C GLY A 40 10.15 22.20 -8.56
N ARG A 41 9.15 23.05 -8.26
CA ARG A 41 7.83 22.59 -7.79
C ARG A 41 7.08 21.80 -8.86
N GLN A 42 7.11 22.22 -10.12
CA GLN A 42 6.48 21.46 -11.20
C GLN A 42 7.12 20.07 -11.36
N MET A 43 8.45 20.00 -11.35
CA MET A 43 9.17 18.73 -11.42
C MET A 43 8.80 17.80 -10.26
N LEU A 44 8.87 18.31 -9.02
CA LEU A 44 8.53 17.54 -7.82
C LEU A 44 7.07 17.09 -7.80
N ALA A 45 6.14 17.94 -8.23
CA ALA A 45 4.73 17.58 -8.37
C ALA A 45 4.52 16.45 -9.40
N GLY A 46 5.23 16.49 -10.53
CA GLY A 46 5.22 15.43 -11.53
C GLY A 46 5.73 14.08 -10.99
N ILE A 47 6.83 14.10 -10.22
CA ILE A 47 7.34 12.90 -9.54
C ILE A 47 6.31 12.37 -8.54
N GLY A 48 5.75 13.25 -7.71
CA GLY A 48 4.73 12.87 -6.73
C GLY A 48 3.48 12.26 -7.36
N ALA A 49 3.02 12.79 -8.49
CA ALA A 49 1.90 12.24 -9.24
C ALA A 49 2.19 10.82 -9.75
N ARG A 50 3.39 10.57 -10.28
CA ARG A 50 3.82 9.23 -10.73
C ARG A 50 3.93 8.23 -9.58
N LEU A 51 4.50 8.65 -8.45
CA LEU A 51 4.57 7.81 -7.24
C LEU A 51 3.17 7.44 -6.74
N SER A 52 2.26 8.41 -6.69
CA SER A 52 0.86 8.18 -6.28
C SER A 52 0.15 7.20 -7.21
N LEU A 53 0.31 7.35 -8.53
CA LEU A 53 -0.24 6.41 -9.51
C LEU A 53 0.34 4.99 -9.33
N ASN A 54 1.66 4.88 -9.23
CA ASN A 54 2.33 3.59 -9.06
C ASN A 54 1.90 2.89 -7.77
N SER A 55 1.73 3.65 -6.67
CA SER A 55 1.23 3.11 -5.40
C SER A 55 -0.19 2.57 -5.51
N ARG A 56 -1.09 3.27 -6.22
CA ARG A 56 -2.46 2.78 -6.45
C ARG A 56 -2.46 1.47 -7.26
N ILE A 57 -1.65 1.40 -8.31
CA ILE A 57 -1.48 0.19 -9.11
C ILE A 57 -0.92 -0.93 -8.23
N ALA A 58 0.11 -0.65 -7.45
CA ALA A 58 0.74 -1.62 -6.55
C ALA A 58 -0.24 -2.17 -5.50
N VAL A 59 -1.12 -1.33 -4.94
CA VAL A 59 -2.19 -1.78 -4.04
C VAL A 59 -3.16 -2.71 -4.77
N GLY A 60 -3.57 -2.39 -6.00
CA GLY A 60 -4.38 -3.29 -6.82
C GLY A 60 -3.71 -4.64 -7.04
N VAL A 61 -2.41 -4.63 -7.40
CA VAL A 61 -1.61 -5.84 -7.59
C VAL A 61 -1.50 -6.64 -6.29
N LEU A 62 -1.29 -6.00 -5.14
CA LEU A 62 -1.24 -6.64 -3.82
C LEU A 62 -2.53 -7.39 -3.48
N LEU A 63 -3.68 -6.75 -3.70
CA LEU A 63 -4.98 -7.36 -3.41
C LEU A 63 -5.22 -8.59 -4.28
N VAL A 64 -4.98 -8.46 -5.59
CA VAL A 64 -5.18 -9.55 -6.55
C VAL A 64 -4.21 -10.70 -6.30
N SER A 65 -2.92 -10.41 -6.22
CA SER A 65 -1.90 -11.45 -5.98
C SER A 65 -2.07 -12.11 -4.61
N GLY A 66 -2.42 -11.36 -3.57
CA GLY A 66 -2.70 -11.89 -2.24
C GLY A 66 -3.88 -12.87 -2.22
N GLY A 67 -5.00 -12.48 -2.84
CA GLY A 67 -6.18 -13.34 -2.97
C GLY A 67 -5.89 -14.62 -3.78
N LEU A 68 -5.18 -14.48 -4.90
CA LEU A 68 -4.77 -15.63 -5.72
C LEU A 68 -3.84 -16.58 -4.98
N MET A 69 -2.87 -16.07 -4.21
CA MET A 69 -2.00 -16.90 -3.39
C MET A 69 -2.78 -17.67 -2.32
N VAL A 70 -3.75 -17.03 -1.67
CA VAL A 70 -4.62 -17.70 -0.69
C VAL A 70 -5.42 -18.81 -1.36
N TRP A 71 -6.06 -18.50 -2.49
CA TRP A 71 -6.83 -19.48 -3.25
C TRP A 71 -5.99 -20.68 -3.70
N LEU A 72 -4.81 -20.43 -4.27
CA LEU A 72 -3.93 -21.48 -4.77
C LEU A 72 -3.33 -22.34 -3.66
N ARG A 73 -3.01 -21.76 -2.50
CA ARG A 73 -2.35 -22.51 -1.42
C ARG A 73 -3.32 -23.19 -0.46
N TYR A 74 -4.47 -22.57 -0.20
CA TYR A 74 -5.42 -23.03 0.82
C TYR A 74 -6.77 -23.46 0.24
N GLY A 75 -7.03 -23.26 -1.05
CA GLY A 75 -8.31 -23.58 -1.69
C GLY A 75 -9.47 -22.68 -1.29
N GLY A 76 -9.22 -21.65 -0.46
CA GLY A 76 -10.23 -20.79 0.13
C GLY A 76 -9.69 -20.02 1.33
N VAL A 77 -10.60 -19.43 2.11
CA VAL A 77 -10.27 -18.72 3.37
C VAL A 77 -10.57 -19.56 4.62
N ASP A 78 -11.11 -20.76 4.44
CA ASP A 78 -11.46 -21.66 5.53
C ASP A 78 -10.19 -22.19 6.19
N GLY A 79 -10.10 -22.04 7.52
CA GLY A 79 -8.91 -22.43 8.29
C GLY A 79 -7.82 -21.37 8.40
N LEU A 80 -8.00 -20.17 7.85
CA LEU A 80 -7.06 -19.06 8.06
C LEU A 80 -7.22 -18.47 9.48
N GLY A 81 -6.10 -18.35 10.19
CA GLY A 81 -6.08 -17.91 11.58
C GLY A 81 -6.37 -16.41 11.77
N SER A 82 -6.57 -15.99 13.03
CA SER A 82 -6.94 -14.62 13.38
C SER A 82 -5.96 -13.55 12.88
N TRP A 83 -4.66 -13.87 12.76
CA TRP A 83 -3.65 -12.96 12.21
C TRP A 83 -3.88 -12.62 10.73
N PHE A 84 -4.39 -13.58 9.94
CA PHE A 84 -4.78 -13.31 8.56
C PHE A 84 -5.92 -12.29 8.51
N TRP A 85 -6.94 -12.47 9.34
CA TRP A 85 -8.07 -11.54 9.39
C TRP A 85 -7.67 -10.16 9.93
N ALA A 86 -6.78 -10.09 10.92
CA ALA A 86 -6.21 -8.84 11.40
C ALA A 86 -5.47 -8.10 10.27
N LYS A 87 -4.64 -8.82 9.48
CA LYS A 87 -3.99 -8.28 8.28
C LYS A 87 -5.03 -7.74 7.30
N MET A 88 -6.09 -8.49 7.01
CA MET A 88 -7.13 -8.08 6.06
C MET A 88 -7.91 -6.84 6.55
N GLY A 89 -8.14 -6.70 7.85
CA GLY A 89 -8.72 -5.49 8.43
C GLY A 89 -7.84 -4.25 8.22
N LEU A 90 -6.52 -4.38 8.44
CA LEU A 90 -5.57 -3.29 8.18
C LEU A 90 -5.45 -2.96 6.68
N VAL A 91 -5.53 -3.96 5.81
CA VAL A 91 -5.62 -3.76 4.36
C VAL A 91 -6.90 -2.99 4.00
N ALA A 92 -8.04 -3.32 4.60
CA ALA A 92 -9.28 -2.59 4.37
C ALA A 92 -9.17 -1.11 4.79
N ILE A 93 -8.52 -0.83 5.92
CA ILE A 93 -8.23 0.55 6.37
C ILE A 93 -7.34 1.28 5.36
N LEU A 94 -6.29 0.64 4.84
CA LEU A 94 -5.41 1.22 3.80
C LEU A 94 -6.19 1.59 2.53
N VAL A 95 -7.02 0.66 2.05
CA VAL A 95 -7.84 0.88 0.85
C VAL A 95 -8.83 2.00 1.09
N ALA A 96 -9.50 2.02 2.24
CA ALA A 96 -10.43 3.10 2.61
C ALA A 96 -9.71 4.46 2.66
N ALA A 97 -8.51 4.53 3.26
CA ALA A 97 -7.71 5.75 3.32
C ALA A 97 -7.28 6.24 1.92
N LEU A 98 -6.96 5.32 1.01
CA LEU A 98 -6.64 5.63 -0.38
C LEU A 98 -7.84 6.17 -1.15
N ILE A 99 -9.00 5.53 -1.01
CA ILE A 99 -10.26 5.97 -1.63
C ILE A 99 -10.64 7.33 -1.08
N ALA A 100 -10.63 7.52 0.25
CA ALA A 100 -10.93 8.78 0.89
C ALA A 100 -10.06 9.92 0.37
N ASN A 101 -8.74 9.72 0.25
CA ASN A 101 -7.84 10.72 -0.35
C ASN A 101 -8.10 11.00 -1.84
N ALA A 102 -8.70 10.06 -2.57
CA ALA A 102 -9.01 10.23 -3.99
C ALA A 102 -10.34 10.97 -4.22
N VAL A 103 -11.34 10.75 -3.35
CA VAL A 103 -12.71 11.26 -3.56
C VAL A 103 -13.07 12.45 -2.68
N ALA A 104 -12.43 12.60 -1.51
CA ALA A 104 -12.77 13.67 -0.59
C ALA A 104 -12.36 15.04 -1.14
N PRO A 105 -13.16 16.10 -0.92
CA PRO A 105 -12.79 17.45 -1.32
C PRO A 105 -11.44 17.88 -0.71
N ARG A 106 -10.63 18.62 -1.47
CA ARG A 106 -9.32 19.07 -1.00
C ARG A 106 -9.44 19.86 0.30
N GLY A 107 -8.62 19.51 1.29
CA GLY A 107 -8.59 20.17 2.60
C GLY A 107 -9.53 19.59 3.67
N THR A 108 -10.37 18.61 3.33
CA THR A 108 -11.27 17.95 4.30
C THR A 108 -10.55 16.98 5.23
N LEU A 109 -9.56 16.25 4.69
CA LEU A 109 -8.79 15.27 5.44
C LEU A 109 -7.48 15.87 5.91
N ASN A 110 -7.13 15.65 7.18
CA ASN A 110 -5.85 16.06 7.73
C ASN A 110 -4.71 15.21 7.11
N PRO A 111 -3.79 15.79 6.32
CA PRO A 111 -2.76 15.02 5.63
C PRO A 111 -1.81 14.28 6.59
N ALA A 112 -1.55 14.84 7.78
CA ALA A 112 -0.69 14.21 8.77
C ALA A 112 -1.34 12.95 9.36
N VAL A 113 -2.64 13.02 9.67
CA VAL A 113 -3.41 11.87 10.16
C VAL A 113 -3.49 10.78 9.10
N MET A 114 -3.81 11.13 7.85
CA MET A 114 -3.85 10.17 6.74
C MET A 114 -2.49 9.50 6.50
N GLY A 115 -1.40 10.26 6.62
CA GLY A 115 -0.04 9.75 6.54
C GLY A 115 0.27 8.73 7.64
N TRP A 116 -0.11 9.02 8.89
CA TRP A 116 0.08 8.09 10.00
C TRP A 116 -0.79 6.83 9.89
N ILE A 117 -2.07 6.97 9.53
CA ILE A 117 -2.96 5.83 9.27
C ILE A 117 -2.31 4.89 8.24
N THR A 118 -1.88 5.44 7.11
CA THR A 118 -1.27 4.64 6.04
C THR A 118 0.00 3.92 6.51
N ARG A 119 0.89 4.61 7.24
CA ARG A 119 2.15 4.01 7.74
C ARG A 119 1.90 2.92 8.78
N LEU A 120 1.05 3.18 9.76
CA LEU A 120 0.76 2.24 10.84
C LEU A 120 0.02 1.02 10.29
N SER A 121 -0.94 1.22 9.40
CA SER A 121 -1.63 0.10 8.75
C SER A 121 -0.66 -0.72 7.90
N LEU A 122 0.23 -0.11 7.12
CA LEU A 122 1.23 -0.85 6.36
C LEU A 122 2.16 -1.67 7.25
N LEU A 123 2.68 -1.07 8.33
CA LEU A 123 3.53 -1.77 9.30
C LEU A 123 2.79 -2.95 9.94
N GLY A 124 1.56 -2.72 10.38
CA GLY A 124 0.72 -3.77 10.97
C GLY A 124 0.40 -4.89 9.97
N VAL A 125 0.17 -4.57 8.69
CA VAL A 125 -0.04 -5.57 7.63
C VAL A 125 1.18 -6.47 7.49
N VAL A 126 2.39 -5.91 7.51
CA VAL A 126 3.63 -6.69 7.42
C VAL A 126 3.79 -7.60 8.64
N ILE A 127 3.62 -7.05 9.85
CA ILE A 127 3.72 -7.82 11.10
C ILE A 127 2.70 -8.95 11.13
N ALA A 128 1.42 -8.65 10.86
CA ALA A 128 0.35 -9.63 10.84
C ALA A 128 0.57 -10.69 9.75
N ALA A 129 1.15 -10.33 8.60
CA ALA A 129 1.51 -11.28 7.55
C ALA A 129 2.58 -12.28 8.03
N VAL A 130 3.61 -11.82 8.75
CA VAL A 130 4.65 -12.72 9.29
C VAL A 130 4.03 -13.74 10.24
N PHE A 131 3.17 -13.31 11.17
CA PHE A 131 2.53 -14.24 12.11
C PHE A 131 1.44 -15.13 11.49
N ALA A 132 0.81 -14.69 10.40
CA ALA A 132 -0.21 -15.48 9.72
C ALA A 132 0.37 -16.65 8.89
N PHE A 133 1.64 -16.57 8.49
CA PHE A 133 2.25 -17.50 7.53
C PHE A 133 3.60 -18.10 7.98
N ASN A 134 3.98 -17.90 9.24
CA ASN A 134 5.07 -18.64 9.90
C ASN A 134 4.56 -19.96 10.47
#